data_AF-A0AAV0H9Q3-F1
#
_entry.id   AF-A0AAV0H9Q3-F1
#
_cell.length_a   1.000
_cell.length_b   1.000
_cell.length_c   1.000
_cell.angle_alpha   90.00
_cell.angle_beta   90.00
_cell.angle_gamma   90.00
#
_symmetry.space_group_name_H-M   'P 1'
#
loop_
_entity.id
_entity.type
_entity.pdbx_description
1 polymer ?
#
loop_
_entity_poly.entity_id
_entity_poly.type
_entity_poly.pdbx_seq_one_letter_code
_entity_poly.pdbx_strand_id
1 'polypeptide(L)'
;MGLGLGVMRTIEFLLLIIAILSAPVLSDLILSKVERRIDLTSQIARIASTIKAENDGSSSVSEILLSIPEVQAKNLAYLTAKLVEGKGKAKTSGVALAVEPANPKGMPPALSFYTMILPKPLANGDSVTLDVLAAFTHSLRPFPEKITQADIQLVVFQDTAHYLSPYPVKVQSLTLKLPDARIESYTKLENTKGLGSEIKYGPYENLPPFSYSPVAIHFEANQAFAVARELVREIEISHWGNVQVTEHYDIVHGGAMSKGEFSRLDYQSKPQIRGASAFKHLVAKLPPRAHSIYYRDAIGNISTSHVRGDSKKTEILIEPRYPLFGGWKTAFTIGYGLPLQDFVFESEGKRFLNFSFGSPMHDLVTDSITLKVWLIDA
;
A
#
# COMPACT_ATOMS: atom_id res chain seq x y z
N MET A 1 29.79 -20.40 15.86
CA MET A 1 28.74 -19.78 16.70
C MET A 1 27.92 -18.85 15.81
N GLY A 2 26.81 -19.35 15.28
CA GLY A 2 25.93 -18.59 14.41
C GLY A 2 24.51 -19.06 14.68
N LEU A 3 23.92 -18.56 15.76
CA LEU A 3 22.49 -18.72 16.00
C LEU A 3 21.77 -17.96 14.89
N GLY A 4 21.15 -18.72 14.00
CA GLY A 4 20.60 -18.23 12.75
C GLY A 4 19.51 -17.19 12.95
N LEU A 5 19.42 -16.28 11.98
CA LEU A 5 18.43 -15.21 11.83
C LEU A 5 16.98 -15.66 12.11
N GLY A 6 16.66 -16.95 11.90
CA GLY A 6 15.35 -17.55 12.22
C GLY A 6 15.07 -17.67 13.73
N VAL A 7 16.07 -17.99 14.56
CA VAL A 7 15.93 -18.10 16.02
C VAL A 7 15.73 -16.72 16.64
N MET A 8 16.44 -15.72 16.12
CA MET A 8 16.33 -14.33 16.57
C MET A 8 14.93 -13.75 16.30
N ARG A 9 14.33 -14.06 15.14
CA ARG A 9 12.95 -13.65 14.82
C ARG A 9 11.90 -14.38 15.65
N THR A 10 12.05 -15.69 15.92
CA THR A 10 11.12 -16.39 16.83
C THR A 10 11.13 -15.81 18.25
N ILE A 11 12.28 -15.27 18.70
CA ILE A 11 12.39 -14.57 19.99
C ILE A 11 11.70 -13.20 19.93
N GLU A 12 11.85 -12.43 18.84
CA GLU A 12 11.10 -11.19 18.61
C GLU A 12 9.58 -11.42 18.61
N PHE A 13 9.11 -12.51 17.97
CA PHE A 13 7.70 -12.92 17.99
C PHE A 13 7.20 -13.32 19.39
N LEU A 14 8.02 -14.02 20.18
CA LEU A 14 7.67 -14.41 21.55
C LEU A 14 7.60 -13.17 22.48
N LEU A 15 8.52 -12.22 22.31
CA LEU A 15 8.55 -10.96 23.07
C LEU A 15 7.35 -10.07 22.75
N LEU A 16 6.86 -10.07 21.50
CA LEU A 16 5.62 -9.39 21.12
C LEU A 16 4.41 -9.93 21.89
N ILE A 17 4.29 -11.25 22.03
CA ILE A 17 3.17 -11.90 22.75
C ILE A 17 3.19 -11.53 24.24
N ILE A 18 4.37 -11.47 24.87
CA ILE A 18 4.50 -11.12 26.30
C ILE A 18 4.20 -9.64 26.56
N ALA A 19 4.64 -8.73 25.68
CA ALA A 19 4.41 -7.29 25.84
C ALA A 19 2.94 -6.87 25.67
N ILE A 20 2.15 -7.68 24.96
CA ILE A 20 0.71 -7.48 24.73
C ILE A 20 -0.12 -7.75 26.00
N LEU A 21 0.33 -8.65 26.88
CA LEU A 21 -0.46 -9.14 28.02
C LEU A 21 -0.53 -8.18 29.22
N SER A 22 0.23 -7.07 29.24
CA SER A 22 0.32 -6.15 30.39
C SER A 22 -0.22 -4.73 30.13
N ALA A 23 -0.97 -4.51 29.06
CA ALA A 23 -1.45 -3.17 28.70
C ALA A 23 -2.78 -2.79 29.38
N PRO A 24 -2.92 -1.55 29.90
CA PRO A 24 -4.16 -1.06 30.49
C PRO A 24 -5.22 -0.80 29.40
N VAL A 25 -6.49 -1.08 29.73
CA VAL A 25 -7.65 -0.76 28.87
C VAL A 25 -7.89 0.75 28.94
N LEU A 26 -7.77 1.43 27.79
CA LEU A 26 -7.73 2.90 27.74
C LEU A 26 -9.10 3.57 27.51
N SER A 27 -10.17 2.80 27.30
CA SER A 27 -11.53 3.35 27.22
C SER A 27 -12.60 2.26 27.22
N ASP A 28 -13.80 2.60 27.70
CA ASP A 28 -15.04 1.79 27.68
C ASP A 28 -15.62 1.59 26.25
N LEU A 29 -14.83 1.83 25.21
CA LEU A 29 -15.23 1.56 23.84
C LEU A 29 -15.15 0.06 23.55
N ILE A 30 -16.15 -0.45 22.85
CA ILE A 30 -16.21 -1.83 22.39
C ILE A 30 -16.36 -1.84 20.87
N LEU A 31 -15.55 -2.65 20.19
CA LEU A 31 -15.70 -2.86 18.75
C LEU A 31 -16.73 -3.96 18.53
N SER A 32 -17.97 -3.58 18.23
CA SER A 32 -19.06 -4.55 18.10
C SER A 32 -18.96 -5.38 16.82
N LYS A 33 -18.36 -4.84 15.76
CA LYS A 33 -18.08 -5.57 14.54
C LYS A 33 -16.83 -5.03 13.84
N VAL A 34 -15.93 -5.92 13.44
CA VAL A 34 -14.78 -5.57 12.59
C VAL A 34 -14.72 -6.47 11.36
N GLU A 35 -14.77 -5.87 10.18
CA GLU A 35 -14.53 -6.57 8.91
C GLU A 35 -13.24 -6.05 8.30
N ARG A 36 -12.22 -6.91 8.22
CA ARG A 36 -10.95 -6.56 7.59
C ARG A 36 -10.80 -7.28 6.26
N ARG A 37 -10.46 -6.53 5.21
CA ARG A 37 -10.13 -7.04 3.88
C ARG A 37 -8.71 -6.65 3.52
N ILE A 38 -7.88 -7.65 3.22
CA ILE A 38 -6.51 -7.45 2.75
C ILE A 38 -6.46 -7.80 1.27
N ASP A 39 -6.12 -6.83 0.43
CA ASP A 39 -5.89 -7.03 -1.00
C ASP A 39 -4.38 -7.15 -1.26
N LEU A 40 -3.98 -8.31 -1.78
CA LEU A 40 -2.60 -8.67 -2.13
C LEU A 40 -2.42 -8.88 -3.64
N THR A 41 -3.35 -8.38 -4.47
CA THR A 41 -3.32 -8.55 -5.93
C THR A 41 -2.22 -7.75 -6.62
N SER A 42 -1.66 -6.73 -5.98
CA SER A 42 -0.47 -5.99 -6.43
C SER A 42 0.69 -6.15 -5.43
N GLN A 43 1.84 -5.51 -5.68
CA GLN A 43 2.96 -5.54 -4.73
C GLN A 43 2.71 -4.75 -3.44
N ILE A 44 1.65 -3.94 -3.40
CA ILE A 44 1.25 -3.10 -2.26
C ILE A 44 0.13 -3.81 -1.52
N ALA A 45 0.34 -4.12 -0.23
CA ALA A 45 -0.70 -4.72 0.59
C ALA A 45 -1.69 -3.62 1.04
N ARG A 46 -2.94 -3.71 0.60
CA ARG A 46 -3.98 -2.74 0.95
C ARG A 46 -4.94 -3.36 1.96
N ILE A 47 -5.06 -2.76 3.13
CA ILE A 47 -5.92 -3.23 4.21
C ILE A 47 -7.08 -2.25 4.37
N ALA A 48 -8.30 -2.71 4.09
CA ALA A 48 -9.53 -1.99 4.35
C ALA A 48 -10.23 -2.61 5.57
N SER A 49 -10.46 -1.82 6.61
CA SER A 49 -11.12 -2.25 7.84
C SER A 49 -12.39 -1.44 8.04
N THR A 50 -13.56 -2.10 8.05
CA THR A 50 -14.82 -1.50 8.47
C THR A 50 -15.04 -1.84 9.95
N ILE A 51 -15.04 -0.81 10.80
CA ILE A 51 -15.06 -0.92 12.26
C ILE A 51 -16.34 -0.27 12.76
N LYS A 52 -17.19 -1.05 13.44
CA LYS A 52 -18.31 -0.52 14.22
C LYS A 52 -17.89 -0.42 15.68
N ALA A 53 -17.77 0.80 16.19
CA ALA A 53 -17.43 1.09 17.57
C ALA A 53 -18.68 1.55 18.35
N GLU A 54 -18.81 1.08 19.58
CA GLU A 54 -19.90 1.40 20.53
C GLU A 54 -19.28 1.98 21.80
N ASN A 55 -19.86 3.07 22.31
CA ASN A 55 -19.45 3.63 23.60
C ASN A 55 -20.31 3.03 24.72
N ASP A 56 -19.72 2.09 25.46
CA ASP A 56 -20.37 1.47 26.64
C ASP A 56 -20.02 2.24 27.94
N GLY A 57 -19.25 3.32 27.82
CA GLY A 57 -18.78 4.13 28.93
C GLY A 57 -19.72 5.24 29.34
N SER A 58 -19.55 5.72 30.57
CA SER A 58 -20.34 6.83 31.12
C SER A 58 -20.03 8.19 30.49
N SER A 59 -18.80 8.40 30.01
CA SER A 59 -18.35 9.64 29.38
C SER A 59 -18.45 9.60 27.86
N SER A 60 -18.65 10.76 27.23
CA SER A 60 -18.54 10.87 25.77
C SER A 60 -17.10 10.66 25.30
N VAL A 61 -16.95 10.08 24.11
CA VAL A 61 -15.64 9.79 23.52
C VAL A 61 -15.48 10.53 22.19
N SER A 62 -14.42 11.33 22.08
CA SER A 62 -14.14 12.11 20.86
C SER A 62 -13.02 11.51 20.00
N GLU A 63 -12.32 10.50 20.50
CA GLU A 63 -11.10 9.96 19.91
C GLU A 63 -11.11 8.43 19.97
N ILE A 64 -10.66 7.80 18.88
CA ILE A 64 -10.54 6.34 18.78
C ILE A 64 -9.13 5.97 18.36
N LEU A 65 -8.50 5.06 19.10
CA LEU A 65 -7.14 4.61 18.84
C LEU A 65 -7.12 3.44 17.83
N LEU A 66 -6.24 3.56 16.84
CA LEU A 66 -5.81 2.48 15.95
C LEU A 66 -4.42 2.01 16.39
N SER A 67 -4.19 0.70 16.33
CA SER A 67 -2.88 0.10 16.59
C SER A 67 -2.39 -0.69 15.39
N ILE A 68 -1.11 -0.52 15.07
CA ILE A 68 -0.41 -1.25 14.00
C ILE A 68 0.87 -1.82 14.60
N PRO A 69 1.22 -3.11 14.38
CA PRO A 69 2.51 -3.63 14.77
C PRO A 69 3.66 -2.77 14.25
N GLU A 70 4.63 -2.42 15.09
CA GLU A 70 5.72 -1.50 14.73
C GLU A 70 6.51 -1.99 13.50
N VAL A 71 6.67 -3.32 13.37
CA VAL A 71 7.32 -3.96 12.21
C VAL A 71 6.57 -3.66 10.90
N GLN A 72 5.24 -3.59 10.93
CA GLN A 72 4.41 -3.23 9.78
C GLN A 72 4.37 -1.70 9.61
N ALA A 73 4.31 -0.94 10.70
CA ALA A 73 4.27 0.53 10.68
C ALA A 73 5.47 1.15 9.95
N LYS A 74 6.65 0.50 10.01
CA LYS A 74 7.85 0.90 9.24
C LYS A 74 7.63 0.92 7.72
N ASN A 75 6.68 0.14 7.20
CA ASN A 75 6.34 0.11 5.78
C ASN A 75 4.96 0.70 5.47
N LEU A 76 4.35 1.43 6.42
CA LEU A 76 3.07 2.12 6.19
C LEU A 76 3.30 3.32 5.27
N ALA A 77 2.70 3.30 4.09
CA ALA A 77 2.82 4.37 3.10
C ALA A 77 1.59 5.29 3.03
N TYR A 78 0.43 4.80 3.48
CA TYR A 78 -0.81 5.57 3.46
C TYR A 78 -1.74 5.07 4.55
N LEU A 79 -2.40 5.99 5.25
CA LEU A 79 -3.43 5.70 6.24
C LEU A 79 -4.50 6.79 6.17
N THR A 80 -5.75 6.37 6.05
CA THR A 80 -6.91 7.27 6.10
C THR A 80 -8.06 6.60 6.82
N ALA A 81 -8.93 7.40 7.43
CA ALA A 81 -10.15 6.93 8.04
C ALA A 81 -11.32 7.81 7.57
N LYS A 82 -12.47 7.19 7.37
CA LYS A 82 -13.72 7.88 7.00
C LYS A 82 -14.84 7.43 7.91
N LEU A 83 -15.64 8.39 8.35
CA LEU A 83 -16.90 8.16 9.01
C LEU A 83 -17.96 7.79 7.97
N VAL A 84 -18.63 6.66 8.16
CA VAL A 84 -19.72 6.24 7.28
C VAL A 84 -21.02 6.91 7.73
N GLU A 85 -21.56 7.82 6.92
CA GLU A 85 -22.85 8.46 7.16
C GLU A 85 -23.95 7.84 6.28
N GLY A 86 -25.00 7.29 6.91
CA GLY A 86 -26.18 6.72 6.25
C GLY A 86 -26.45 5.23 6.58
N LYS A 87 -27.69 4.77 6.36
CA LYS A 87 -28.11 3.37 6.51
C LYS A 87 -28.45 2.76 5.14
N GLY A 88 -27.96 1.54 4.85
CA GLY A 88 -28.37 0.76 3.67
C GLY A 88 -27.67 1.12 2.35
N LYS A 89 -28.40 1.03 1.21
CA LYS A 89 -27.87 1.23 -0.16
C LYS A 89 -27.59 2.69 -0.53
N ALA A 90 -27.96 3.66 0.32
CA ALA A 90 -27.65 5.08 0.16
C ALA A 90 -26.36 5.43 0.92
N LYS A 91 -25.25 4.76 0.60
CA LYS A 91 -23.92 5.13 1.11
C LYS A 91 -23.50 6.43 0.42
N THR A 92 -23.81 7.57 1.03
CA THR A 92 -23.17 8.84 0.69
C THR A 92 -21.69 8.76 1.07
N SER A 93 -20.83 9.36 0.25
CA SER A 93 -19.38 9.39 0.45
C SER A 93 -19.07 9.85 1.89
N GLY A 94 -18.42 9.00 2.68
CA GLY A 94 -18.18 9.25 4.11
C GLY A 94 -17.29 10.47 4.39
N VAL A 95 -17.41 11.05 5.58
CA VAL A 95 -16.63 12.21 6.04
C VAL A 95 -15.21 11.77 6.40
N ALA A 96 -14.19 12.39 5.82
CA ALA A 96 -12.80 12.10 6.15
C ALA A 96 -12.49 12.50 7.59
N LEU A 97 -11.76 11.65 8.31
CA LEU A 97 -11.34 11.87 9.69
C LEU A 97 -9.87 12.29 9.73
N ALA A 98 -9.54 13.17 10.67
CA ALA A 98 -8.14 13.45 11.01
C ALA A 98 -7.54 12.21 11.69
N VAL A 99 -6.38 11.77 11.18
CA VAL A 99 -5.62 10.64 11.71
C VAL A 99 -4.23 11.12 12.06
N GLU A 100 -3.87 11.07 13.34
CA GLU A 100 -2.61 11.61 13.85
C GLU A 100 -1.82 10.54 14.63
N PRO A 101 -0.49 10.49 14.53
CA PRO A 101 0.32 9.61 15.37
C PRO A 101 0.09 9.89 16.86
N ALA A 102 -0.03 8.85 17.66
CA ALA A 102 -0.28 8.94 19.09
C ALA A 102 0.73 8.12 19.89
N ASN A 103 1.05 8.58 21.11
CA ASN A 103 1.92 7.86 22.06
C ASN A 103 1.20 7.73 23.41
N PRO A 104 0.20 6.85 23.53
CA PRO A 104 -0.56 6.72 24.76
C PRO A 104 0.30 6.07 25.85
N LYS A 105 0.18 6.56 27.10
CA LYS A 105 0.95 6.02 28.23
C LYS A 105 0.50 4.59 28.55
N GLY A 106 1.47 3.71 28.83
CA GLY A 106 1.21 2.33 29.25
C GLY A 106 0.93 1.34 28.11
N MET A 107 1.01 1.78 26.85
CA MET A 107 0.79 0.90 25.71
C MET A 107 1.99 0.01 25.38
N PRO A 108 1.78 -1.16 24.74
CA PRO A 108 2.87 -2.02 24.31
C PRO A 108 3.81 -1.29 23.35
N PRO A 109 5.14 -1.29 23.60
CA PRO A 109 6.10 -0.57 22.77
C PRO A 109 6.21 -1.13 21.35
N ALA A 110 5.82 -2.39 21.14
CA ALA A 110 5.85 -3.05 19.84
C ALA A 110 4.68 -2.66 18.92
N LEU A 111 3.84 -1.71 19.34
CA LEU A 111 2.71 -1.17 18.58
C LEU A 111 2.90 0.33 18.35
N SER A 112 2.66 0.76 17.12
CA SER A 112 2.49 2.17 16.77
C SER A 112 1.01 2.53 16.83
N PHE A 113 0.69 3.68 17.42
CA PHE A 113 -0.68 4.13 17.60
C PHE A 113 -1.00 5.35 16.76
N TYR A 114 -2.26 5.43 16.33
CA TYR A 114 -2.81 6.57 15.62
C TYR A 114 -4.18 6.90 16.23
N THR A 115 -4.45 8.18 16.45
CA THR A 115 -5.75 8.66 16.93
C THR A 115 -6.60 9.10 15.75
N MET A 116 -7.84 8.63 15.70
CA MET A 116 -8.89 9.15 14.83
C MET A 116 -9.76 10.12 15.63
N ILE A 117 -9.86 11.37 15.17
CA ILE A 117 -10.66 12.40 15.83
C ILE A 117 -12.08 12.39 15.23
N LEU A 118 -13.09 12.21 16.08
CA LEU A 118 -14.49 12.23 15.69
C LEU A 118 -15.00 13.68 15.57
N PRO A 119 -15.74 14.03 14.51
CA PRO A 119 -16.31 15.37 14.36
C PRO A 119 -17.35 15.71 15.43
N LYS A 120 -18.02 14.69 15.97
CA LYS A 120 -18.99 14.79 17.06
C LYS A 120 -18.62 13.75 18.13
N PRO A 121 -18.54 14.14 19.42
CA PRO A 121 -18.32 13.18 20.49
C PRO A 121 -19.39 12.09 20.50
N LEU A 122 -18.96 10.85 20.64
CA LEU A 122 -19.82 9.67 20.73
C LEU A 122 -20.38 9.58 22.16
N ALA A 123 -21.69 9.76 22.33
CA ALA A 123 -22.35 9.69 23.64
C ALA A 123 -22.46 8.23 24.14
N ASN A 124 -22.79 8.04 25.42
CA ASN A 124 -23.04 6.72 25.99
C ASN A 124 -24.17 6.01 25.20
N GLY A 125 -23.94 4.75 24.85
CA GLY A 125 -24.88 3.90 24.11
C GLY A 125 -24.90 4.14 22.61
N ASP A 126 -24.25 5.21 22.11
CA ASP A 126 -24.18 5.49 20.69
C ASP A 126 -23.13 4.60 19.99
N SER A 127 -23.34 4.42 18.68
CA SER A 127 -22.43 3.64 17.83
C SER A 127 -22.05 4.39 16.57
N VAL A 128 -20.83 4.16 16.11
CA VAL A 128 -20.25 4.78 14.93
C VAL A 128 -19.63 3.71 14.02
N THR A 129 -19.70 3.91 12.70
CA THR A 129 -19.05 3.03 11.72
C THR A 129 -17.97 3.79 10.97
N LEU A 130 -16.78 3.21 10.94
CA LEU A 130 -15.56 3.80 10.39
C LEU A 130 -15.00 2.88 9.31
N ASP A 131 -14.64 3.45 8.17
CA ASP A 131 -13.87 2.78 7.13
C ASP A 131 -12.43 3.27 7.19
N VAL A 132 -11.51 2.40 7.60
CA VAL A 132 -10.07 2.67 7.68
C VAL A 132 -9.38 1.99 6.49
N LEU A 133 -8.57 2.74 5.75
CA LEU A 133 -7.77 2.22 4.65
C LEU A 133 -6.29 2.48 4.94
N ALA A 134 -5.51 1.41 4.99
CA ALA A 134 -4.06 1.44 5.11
C ALA A 134 -3.41 0.80 3.88
N ALA A 135 -2.28 1.33 3.43
CA ALA A 135 -1.46 0.72 2.39
C ALA A 135 -0.03 0.52 2.91
N PHE A 136 0.47 -0.70 2.76
CA PHE A 136 1.80 -1.09 3.18
C PHE A 136 2.64 -1.46 1.96
N THR A 137 3.82 -0.85 1.85
CA THR A 137 4.83 -1.22 0.87
C THR A 137 5.71 -2.32 1.47
N HIS A 138 6.59 -2.95 0.66
CA HIS A 138 7.62 -3.90 1.13
C HIS A 138 7.13 -5.02 2.07
N SER A 139 5.84 -5.37 2.01
CA SER A 139 5.21 -6.32 2.93
C SER A 139 5.18 -7.74 2.39
N LEU A 140 5.21 -7.87 1.06
CA LEU A 140 5.37 -9.14 0.36
C LEU A 140 6.87 -9.47 0.26
N ARG A 141 7.27 -10.61 0.83
CA ARG A 141 8.67 -11.04 0.83
C ARG A 141 8.86 -12.23 -0.11
N PRO A 142 9.74 -12.13 -1.12
CA PRO A 142 10.06 -13.27 -1.97
C PRO A 142 10.57 -14.46 -1.17
N PHE A 143 9.97 -15.62 -1.38
CA PHE A 143 10.40 -16.87 -0.77
C PHE A 143 10.18 -18.03 -1.76
N PRO A 144 11.25 -18.55 -2.39
CA PRO A 144 12.66 -18.26 -2.12
C PRO A 144 13.10 -16.84 -2.55
N GLU A 145 14.14 -16.31 -1.90
CA GLU A 145 14.69 -14.98 -2.20
C GLU A 145 15.35 -14.88 -3.58
N LYS A 146 15.80 -16.03 -4.12
CA LYS A 146 16.47 -16.12 -5.42
C LYS A 146 15.83 -17.21 -6.26
N ILE A 147 15.55 -16.89 -7.52
CA ILE A 147 14.89 -17.79 -8.48
C ILE A 147 15.62 -17.77 -9.82
N THR A 148 15.61 -18.89 -10.54
CA THR A 148 16.06 -18.93 -11.92
C THR A 148 15.00 -18.33 -12.86
N GLN A 149 15.37 -18.06 -14.11
CA GLN A 149 14.42 -17.60 -15.14
C GLN A 149 13.22 -18.55 -15.35
N ALA A 150 13.40 -19.82 -15.01
CA ALA A 150 12.43 -20.90 -15.20
C ALA A 150 11.44 -21.07 -14.03
N ASP A 151 11.76 -20.50 -12.88
CA ASP A 151 11.04 -20.73 -11.63
C ASP A 151 9.87 -19.77 -11.47
N ILE A 152 8.88 -20.20 -10.68
CA ILE A 152 7.72 -19.39 -10.33
C ILE A 152 8.09 -18.44 -9.19
N GLN A 153 7.72 -17.17 -9.30
CA GLN A 153 7.92 -16.22 -8.21
C GLN A 153 6.85 -16.43 -7.14
N LEU A 154 7.29 -16.88 -5.97
CA LEU A 154 6.45 -17.02 -4.79
C LEU A 154 6.81 -15.97 -3.76
N VAL A 155 5.81 -15.45 -3.04
CA VAL A 155 5.97 -14.47 -1.97
C VAL A 155 5.22 -14.90 -0.73
N VAL A 156 5.74 -14.48 0.42
CA VAL A 156 5.10 -14.66 1.72
C VAL A 156 4.58 -13.31 2.21
N PHE A 157 3.32 -13.30 2.61
CA PHE A 157 2.70 -12.21 3.36
C PHE A 157 2.44 -12.68 4.79
N GLN A 158 2.73 -11.83 5.78
CA GLN A 158 2.54 -12.13 7.20
C GLN A 158 1.71 -11.03 7.86
N ASP A 159 0.69 -11.44 8.60
CA ASP A 159 -0.16 -10.55 9.39
C ASP A 159 -0.74 -11.33 10.59
N THR A 160 -1.70 -10.76 11.31
CA THR A 160 -2.51 -11.43 12.34
C THR A 160 -3.91 -11.70 11.79
N ALA A 161 -4.58 -12.79 12.18
CA ALA A 161 -5.99 -13.03 11.94
C ALA A 161 -6.89 -12.21 12.88
N HIS A 162 -6.46 -12.05 14.14
CA HIS A 162 -7.14 -11.22 15.13
C HIS A 162 -6.88 -9.74 14.85
N TYR A 163 -7.92 -8.91 14.97
CA TYR A 163 -7.81 -7.47 14.83
C TYR A 163 -7.13 -6.92 16.07
N LEU A 164 -5.95 -6.36 15.87
CA LEU A 164 -5.13 -5.86 16.95
C LEU A 164 -5.61 -4.47 17.34
N SER A 165 -6.34 -4.38 18.46
CA SER A 165 -6.89 -3.13 19.00
C SER A 165 -6.76 -3.04 20.52
N PRO A 166 -6.68 -1.83 21.10
CA PRO A 166 -6.73 -1.65 22.57
C PRO A 166 -8.13 -1.90 23.16
N TYR A 167 -9.13 -2.09 22.30
CA TYR A 167 -10.52 -2.31 22.65
C TYR A 167 -10.88 -3.80 22.49
N PRO A 168 -11.81 -4.33 23.30
CA PRO A 168 -12.38 -5.65 23.08
C PRO A 168 -13.20 -5.69 21.77
N VAL A 169 -13.22 -6.85 21.12
CA VAL A 169 -13.91 -7.05 19.84
C VAL A 169 -15.00 -8.11 19.99
N LYS A 170 -16.28 -7.75 19.82
CA LYS A 170 -17.40 -8.69 19.94
C LYS A 170 -17.42 -9.71 18.80
N VAL A 171 -17.30 -9.24 17.54
CA VAL A 171 -17.28 -10.11 16.36
C VAL A 171 -16.32 -9.55 15.32
N GLN A 172 -15.52 -10.41 14.71
CA GLN A 172 -14.67 -10.01 13.60
C GLN A 172 -14.51 -11.06 12.51
N SER A 173 -14.12 -10.60 11.31
CA SER A 173 -13.72 -11.46 10.20
C SER A 173 -12.59 -10.84 9.41
N LEU A 174 -11.73 -11.68 8.85
CA LEU A 174 -10.65 -11.30 7.95
C LEU A 174 -10.83 -12.01 6.60
N THR A 175 -10.83 -11.25 5.51
CA THR A 175 -10.79 -11.79 4.14
C THR A 175 -9.52 -11.32 3.44
N LEU A 176 -8.71 -12.25 2.95
CA LEU A 176 -7.58 -11.97 2.08
C LEU A 176 -7.97 -12.27 0.64
N LYS A 177 -7.65 -11.35 -0.25
CA LYS A 177 -7.78 -11.49 -1.69
C LYS A 177 -6.39 -11.58 -2.30
N LEU A 178 -6.12 -12.70 -2.95
CA LEU A 178 -4.88 -12.99 -3.65
C LEU A 178 -5.06 -12.67 -5.15
N PRO A 179 -3.96 -12.51 -5.90
CA PRO A 179 -4.03 -12.65 -7.35
C PRO A 179 -4.65 -14.02 -7.70
N ASP A 180 -5.21 -14.15 -8.90
CA ASP A 180 -5.67 -15.45 -9.40
C ASP A 180 -4.45 -16.35 -9.67
N ALA A 181 -3.94 -16.93 -8.59
CA ALA A 181 -2.60 -17.47 -8.50
C ALA A 181 -2.59 -18.71 -7.63
N ARG A 182 -1.59 -19.55 -7.87
CA ARG A 182 -1.37 -20.76 -7.09
C ARG A 182 -1.01 -20.39 -5.65
N ILE A 183 -1.73 -20.98 -4.70
CA ILE A 183 -1.42 -20.89 -3.26
C ILE A 183 -0.56 -22.08 -2.91
N GLU A 184 0.63 -21.84 -2.36
CA GLU A 184 1.55 -22.89 -1.94
C GLU A 184 1.21 -23.34 -0.51
N SER A 185 0.99 -22.40 0.41
CA SER A 185 0.52 -22.69 1.77
C SER A 185 -0.11 -21.48 2.45
N TYR A 186 -0.92 -21.73 3.46
CA TYR A 186 -1.44 -20.70 4.36
C TYR A 186 -1.69 -21.29 5.76
N THR A 187 -1.59 -20.47 6.79
CA THR A 187 -1.89 -20.88 8.17
C THR A 187 -3.35 -21.34 8.29
N LYS A 188 -3.59 -22.53 8.85
CA LYS A 188 -4.95 -23.02 9.11
C LYS A 188 -5.29 -22.79 10.58
N LEU A 189 -6.23 -21.89 10.83
CA LEU A 189 -6.83 -21.64 12.14
C LEU A 189 -8.25 -22.20 12.19
N GLU A 190 -8.88 -22.18 13.37
CA GLU A 190 -10.31 -22.45 13.49
C GLU A 190 -11.12 -21.49 12.60
N ASN A 191 -12.19 -22.00 11.97
CA ASN A 191 -13.02 -21.24 11.02
C ASN A 191 -12.26 -20.66 9.81
N THR A 192 -11.17 -21.30 9.36
CA THR A 192 -10.52 -20.92 8.09
C THR A 192 -11.23 -21.52 6.89
N LYS A 193 -11.56 -20.70 5.88
CA LYS A 193 -12.15 -21.13 4.61
C LYS A 193 -11.35 -20.55 3.43
N GLY A 194 -10.81 -21.41 2.57
CA GLY A 194 -10.20 -21.02 1.31
C GLY A 194 -11.14 -21.33 0.14
N LEU A 195 -11.37 -20.36 -0.76
CA LEU A 195 -12.13 -20.56 -1.99
C LEU A 195 -11.46 -19.78 -3.13
N GLY A 196 -10.88 -20.50 -4.10
CA GLY A 196 -10.16 -19.88 -5.21
C GLY A 196 -9.02 -19.00 -4.72
N SER A 197 -9.04 -17.72 -5.11
CA SER A 197 -8.07 -16.70 -4.72
C SER A 197 -8.45 -15.93 -3.44
N GLU A 198 -9.49 -16.36 -2.70
CA GLU A 198 -9.86 -15.76 -1.41
C GLU A 198 -9.63 -16.71 -0.23
N ILE A 199 -9.04 -16.19 0.85
CA ILE A 199 -8.88 -16.87 2.13
C ILE A 199 -9.64 -16.08 3.19
N LYS A 200 -10.51 -16.75 3.95
CA LYS A 200 -11.29 -16.15 5.04
C LYS A 200 -10.90 -16.78 6.38
N TYR A 201 -10.64 -15.92 7.37
CA TYR A 201 -10.42 -16.29 8.76
C TYR A 201 -11.56 -15.76 9.63
N GLY A 202 -12.10 -16.63 10.49
CA GLY A 202 -13.25 -16.33 11.31
C GLY A 202 -14.60 -16.65 10.64
N PRO A 203 -15.72 -16.25 11.24
CA PRO A 203 -15.81 -15.25 12.31
C PRO A 203 -15.17 -15.72 13.63
N TYR A 204 -14.62 -14.76 14.36
CA TYR A 204 -14.18 -14.93 15.75
C TYR A 204 -15.00 -14.01 16.64
N GLU A 205 -15.32 -14.48 17.85
CA GLU A 205 -16.21 -13.78 18.78
C GLU A 205 -15.51 -13.51 20.11
N ASN A 206 -15.90 -12.41 20.76
CA ASN A 206 -15.51 -12.02 22.12
C ASN A 206 -13.98 -12.04 22.35
N LEU A 207 -13.23 -11.39 21.47
CA LEU A 207 -11.79 -11.29 21.59
C LEU A 207 -11.41 -10.20 22.61
N PRO A 208 -10.52 -10.49 23.57
CA PRO A 208 -10.02 -9.49 24.51
C PRO A 208 -9.16 -8.42 23.81
N PRO A 209 -8.91 -7.28 24.47
CA PRO A 209 -7.96 -6.28 24.01
C PRO A 209 -6.62 -6.88 23.61
N PHE A 210 -6.04 -6.33 22.54
CA PHE A 210 -4.76 -6.71 21.95
C PHE A 210 -4.61 -8.19 21.55
N SER A 211 -5.73 -8.86 21.25
CA SER A 211 -5.70 -10.22 20.70
C SER A 211 -4.83 -10.32 19.45
N TYR A 212 -3.96 -11.32 19.42
CA TYR A 212 -3.00 -11.54 18.33
C TYR A 212 -2.97 -13.02 17.93
N SER A 213 -3.07 -13.30 16.63
CA SER A 213 -3.04 -14.66 16.10
C SER A 213 -2.31 -14.66 14.75
N PRO A 214 -1.01 -14.98 14.70
CA PRO A 214 -0.20 -14.79 13.49
C PRO A 214 -0.63 -15.73 12.36
N VAL A 215 -0.69 -15.18 11.14
CA VAL A 215 -0.97 -15.90 9.90
C VAL A 215 0.09 -15.58 8.85
N ALA A 216 0.45 -16.60 8.08
CA ALA A 216 1.33 -16.47 6.93
C ALA A 216 0.65 -17.09 5.71
N ILE A 217 0.79 -16.42 4.56
CA ILE A 217 0.25 -16.88 3.28
C ILE A 217 1.38 -16.86 2.26
N HIS A 218 1.65 -18.01 1.65
CA HIS A 218 2.68 -18.22 0.64
C HIS A 218 2.01 -18.54 -0.70
N PHE A 219 2.20 -17.67 -1.68
CA PHE A 219 1.46 -17.73 -2.95
C PHE A 219 2.30 -17.20 -4.11
N GLU A 220 1.89 -17.56 -5.32
CA GLU A 220 2.48 -17.07 -6.57
C GLU A 220 2.10 -15.61 -6.84
N ALA A 221 3.10 -14.80 -7.17
CA ALA A 221 2.94 -13.38 -7.44
C ALA A 221 3.85 -12.96 -8.60
N ASN A 222 3.31 -12.97 -9.81
CA ASN A 222 4.02 -12.60 -11.05
C ASN A 222 3.75 -11.15 -11.50
N GLN A 223 3.00 -10.37 -10.71
CA GLN A 223 2.82 -8.94 -10.98
C GLN A 223 4.16 -8.18 -10.92
N ALA A 224 4.18 -6.97 -11.48
CA ALA A 224 5.37 -6.13 -11.44
C ALA A 224 5.71 -5.67 -10.01
N PHE A 225 6.86 -6.11 -9.49
CA PHE A 225 7.43 -5.58 -8.24
C PHE A 225 8.34 -4.39 -8.57
N ALA A 226 7.77 -3.33 -9.14
CA ALA A 226 8.53 -2.14 -9.53
C ALA A 226 8.76 -1.22 -8.32
N VAL A 227 10.03 -1.01 -7.96
CA VAL A 227 10.42 -0.11 -6.87
C VAL A 227 11.29 1.00 -7.42
N ALA A 228 10.82 2.24 -7.35
CA ALA A 228 11.65 3.42 -7.56
C ALA A 228 12.48 3.67 -6.29
N ARG A 229 13.78 3.37 -6.36
CA ARG A 229 14.72 3.65 -5.28
C ARG A 229 14.87 5.16 -5.08
N GLU A 230 14.87 5.87 -6.18
CA GLU A 230 14.87 7.32 -6.24
C GLU A 230 13.97 7.80 -7.37
N LEU A 231 13.13 8.78 -7.07
CA LEU A 231 12.35 9.55 -8.03
C LEU A 231 12.64 11.03 -7.83
N VAL A 232 13.23 11.66 -8.84
CA VAL A 232 13.35 13.13 -8.87
C VAL A 232 12.29 13.66 -9.82
N ARG A 233 11.37 14.46 -9.29
CA ARG A 233 10.30 15.09 -10.05
C ARG A 233 10.52 16.60 -10.08
N GLU A 234 10.57 17.15 -11.28
CA GLU A 234 10.73 18.57 -11.52
C GLU A 234 9.49 19.11 -12.23
N ILE A 235 8.89 20.14 -11.64
CA ILE A 235 7.71 20.84 -12.16
C ILE A 235 8.12 22.27 -12.43
N GLU A 236 8.16 22.64 -13.70
CA GLU A 236 8.51 23.98 -14.16
C GLU A 236 7.27 24.70 -14.63
N ILE A 237 7.01 25.88 -14.04
CA ILE A 237 5.82 26.68 -14.32
C ILE A 237 6.22 27.86 -15.19
N SER A 238 5.72 27.88 -16.42
CA SER A 238 5.87 29.01 -17.32
C SER A 238 4.57 29.82 -17.41
N HIS A 239 4.65 31.10 -17.06
CA HIS A 239 3.55 32.06 -17.19
C HIS A 239 3.12 32.29 -18.65
N TRP A 240 3.88 31.79 -19.62
CA TRP A 240 3.57 31.83 -21.04
C TRP A 240 2.61 30.72 -21.48
N GLY A 241 2.07 29.93 -20.53
CA GLY A 241 0.92 29.06 -20.75
C GLY A 241 1.16 27.55 -20.57
N ASN A 242 2.34 27.13 -20.11
CA ASN A 242 2.68 25.71 -19.97
C ASN A 242 3.23 25.38 -18.58
N VAL A 243 2.91 24.18 -18.10
CA VAL A 243 3.60 23.51 -17.00
C VAL A 243 4.37 22.34 -17.59
N GLN A 244 5.68 22.34 -17.45
CA GLN A 244 6.54 21.26 -17.91
C GLN A 244 6.89 20.36 -16.74
N VAL A 245 6.64 19.06 -16.88
CA VAL A 245 7.02 18.07 -15.87
C VAL A 245 8.13 17.19 -16.44
N THR A 246 9.17 16.95 -15.64
CA THR A 246 10.25 16.01 -15.92
C THR A 246 10.45 15.10 -14.71
N GLU A 247 10.42 13.80 -14.92
CA GLU A 247 10.54 12.80 -13.87
C GLU A 247 11.67 11.83 -14.19
N HIS A 248 12.67 11.78 -13.31
CA HIS A 248 13.81 10.87 -13.38
C HIS A 248 13.58 9.69 -12.43
N TYR A 249 13.57 8.49 -12.98
CA TYR A 249 13.31 7.25 -12.28
C TYR A 249 14.57 6.40 -12.20
N ASP A 250 14.95 5.97 -11.00
CA ASP A 250 15.84 4.83 -10.77
C ASP A 250 15.02 3.66 -10.22
N ILE A 251 14.71 2.69 -11.09
CA ILE A 251 13.83 1.57 -10.78
C ILE A 251 14.64 0.28 -10.62
N VAL A 252 14.25 -0.51 -9.62
CA VAL A 252 14.69 -1.89 -9.42
C VAL A 252 13.48 -2.82 -9.40
N HIS A 253 13.67 -4.06 -9.86
CA HIS A 253 12.69 -5.11 -9.63
C HIS A 253 12.84 -5.70 -8.21
N GLY A 254 11.90 -5.39 -7.33
CA GLY A 254 11.89 -5.78 -5.90
C GLY A 254 11.41 -7.22 -5.60
N GLY A 255 11.04 -7.99 -6.63
CA GLY A 255 10.72 -9.42 -6.50
C GLY A 255 11.94 -10.32 -6.24
N ALA A 256 11.75 -11.64 -6.38
CA ALA A 256 12.80 -12.63 -6.12
C ALA A 256 14.00 -12.41 -7.05
N MET A 257 15.22 -12.31 -6.49
CA MET A 257 16.42 -12.01 -7.27
C MET A 257 16.69 -13.09 -8.31
N SER A 258 17.08 -12.67 -9.51
CA SER A 258 17.50 -13.61 -10.55
C SER A 258 18.77 -14.37 -10.14
N LYS A 259 18.76 -15.68 -10.35
CA LYS A 259 19.88 -16.61 -10.14
C LYS A 259 20.18 -17.36 -11.43
N GLY A 260 21.47 -17.46 -11.76
CA GLY A 260 21.93 -18.14 -12.97
C GLY A 260 21.96 -17.20 -14.17
N GLU A 261 21.96 -17.79 -15.37
CA GLU A 261 22.10 -17.05 -16.62
C GLU A 261 20.74 -16.62 -17.18
N PHE A 262 20.75 -15.50 -17.90
CA PHE A 262 19.60 -15.07 -18.68
C PHE A 262 19.70 -15.63 -20.11
N SER A 263 18.70 -16.40 -20.50
CA SER A 263 18.52 -16.92 -21.86
C SER A 263 17.44 -16.12 -22.58
N ARG A 264 17.87 -15.31 -23.56
CA ARG A 264 16.94 -14.59 -24.45
C ARG A 264 16.06 -15.56 -25.24
N LEU A 265 16.60 -16.70 -25.67
CA LEU A 265 15.85 -17.72 -26.40
C LEU A 265 14.71 -18.28 -25.56
N ASP A 266 14.97 -18.61 -24.29
CA ASP A 266 13.93 -19.11 -23.39
C ASP A 266 12.86 -18.05 -23.12
N TYR A 267 13.30 -16.80 -22.90
CA TYR A 267 12.40 -15.67 -22.70
C TYR A 267 11.47 -15.45 -23.89
N GLN A 268 12.00 -15.50 -25.11
CA GLN A 268 11.24 -15.24 -26.33
C GLN A 268 10.37 -16.43 -26.75
N SER A 269 10.84 -17.66 -26.53
CA SER A 269 10.09 -18.87 -26.92
C SER A 269 8.92 -19.17 -26.00
N LYS A 270 9.03 -18.89 -24.69
CA LYS A 270 8.00 -19.17 -23.69
C LYS A 270 7.81 -18.00 -22.71
N PRO A 271 7.41 -16.81 -23.16
CA PRO A 271 7.40 -15.58 -22.34
C PRO A 271 6.44 -15.61 -21.16
N GLN A 272 5.42 -16.47 -21.18
CA GLN A 272 4.45 -16.65 -20.08
C GLN A 272 4.96 -17.59 -18.98
N ILE A 273 5.98 -18.39 -19.26
CA ILE A 273 6.53 -19.39 -18.32
C ILE A 273 7.95 -18.97 -17.92
N ARG A 274 8.80 -18.65 -18.90
CA ARG A 274 10.22 -18.28 -18.76
C ARG A 274 10.46 -16.78 -18.63
N GLY A 275 9.40 -16.03 -18.37
CA GLY A 275 9.41 -14.57 -18.24
C GLY A 275 8.22 -14.04 -17.45
N ALA A 276 7.54 -14.92 -16.70
CA ALA A 276 6.36 -14.57 -15.91
C ALA A 276 6.69 -13.57 -14.81
N SER A 277 7.80 -13.81 -14.11
CA SER A 277 8.28 -13.00 -13.00
C SER A 277 8.96 -11.70 -13.43
N ALA A 278 9.18 -11.48 -14.74
CA ALA A 278 9.75 -10.25 -15.25
C ALA A 278 8.64 -9.27 -15.62
N PHE A 279 8.70 -8.03 -15.12
CA PHE A 279 7.81 -7.00 -15.66
C PHE A 279 8.41 -6.35 -16.90
N LYS A 280 7.54 -6.23 -17.92
CA LYS A 280 7.90 -5.88 -19.30
C LYS A 280 7.57 -4.44 -19.64
N HIS A 281 6.58 -3.89 -18.93
CA HIS A 281 6.12 -2.54 -19.11
C HIS A 281 5.68 -1.93 -17.79
N LEU A 282 5.69 -0.62 -17.74
CA LEU A 282 5.07 0.18 -16.68
C LEU A 282 4.00 1.07 -17.32
N VAL A 283 2.95 1.37 -16.57
CA VAL A 283 1.87 2.25 -17.03
C VAL A 283 1.85 3.49 -16.16
N ALA A 284 1.97 4.66 -16.77
CA ALA A 284 1.76 5.94 -16.11
C ALA A 284 0.42 6.54 -16.53
N LYS A 285 -0.38 6.97 -15.54
CA LYS A 285 -1.61 7.72 -15.73
C LYS A 285 -1.31 9.20 -15.58
N LEU A 286 -0.95 9.83 -16.69
CA LEU A 286 -0.65 11.26 -16.73
C LEU A 286 -1.95 12.07 -16.61
N PRO A 287 -1.86 13.35 -16.21
CA PRO A 287 -3.03 14.21 -16.21
C PRO A 287 -3.69 14.32 -17.61
N PRO A 288 -4.99 14.67 -17.66
CA PRO A 288 -5.67 14.92 -18.92
C PRO A 288 -4.92 16.00 -19.73
N ARG A 289 -4.99 15.92 -21.06
CA ARG A 289 -4.36 16.91 -21.96
C ARG A 289 -2.83 16.99 -21.90
N ALA A 290 -2.17 16.00 -21.29
CA ALA A 290 -0.72 15.88 -21.36
C ALA A 290 -0.25 15.78 -22.83
N HIS A 291 0.73 16.59 -23.20
CA HIS A 291 1.25 16.68 -24.55
C HIS A 291 2.79 16.73 -24.54
N SER A 292 3.41 16.76 -25.72
CA SER A 292 4.89 16.82 -25.86
C SER A 292 5.62 15.76 -25.03
N ILE A 293 5.04 14.55 -24.98
CA ILE A 293 5.52 13.47 -24.12
C ILE A 293 6.79 12.88 -24.72
N TYR A 294 7.83 12.73 -23.89
CA TYR A 294 9.06 12.06 -24.29
C TYR A 294 9.49 11.01 -23.25
N TYR A 295 10.16 9.97 -23.73
CA TYR A 295 10.68 8.86 -22.93
C TYR A 295 12.11 8.54 -23.37
N ARG A 296 13.07 8.73 -22.45
CA ARG A 296 14.51 8.61 -22.74
C ARG A 296 15.27 8.01 -21.58
N ASP A 297 16.46 7.50 -21.83
CA ASP A 297 17.44 7.16 -20.82
C ASP A 297 18.74 7.94 -21.03
N ALA A 298 19.79 7.56 -20.29
CA ALA A 298 21.10 8.22 -20.36
C ALA A 298 21.76 8.11 -21.75
N ILE A 299 21.38 7.13 -22.57
CA ILE A 299 21.97 6.89 -23.90
C ILE A 299 21.06 7.34 -25.05
N GLY A 300 19.92 7.96 -24.74
CA GLY A 300 19.06 8.62 -25.72
C GLY A 300 17.61 8.16 -25.66
N ASN A 301 16.90 8.36 -26.77
CA ASN A 301 15.47 8.06 -26.86
C ASN A 301 15.20 6.55 -26.74
N ILE A 302 14.08 6.20 -26.12
CA ILE A 302 13.52 4.85 -26.14
C ILE A 302 12.20 4.90 -26.89
N SER A 303 12.14 4.26 -28.07
CA SER A 303 10.97 4.30 -28.94
C SER A 303 9.85 3.34 -28.53
N THR A 304 10.12 2.39 -27.64
CA THR A 304 9.15 1.39 -27.16
C THR A 304 8.25 1.99 -26.07
N SER A 305 7.37 2.90 -26.50
CA SER A 305 6.32 3.49 -25.67
C SER A 305 5.03 3.68 -26.46
N HIS A 306 3.90 3.61 -25.78
CA HIS A 306 2.58 3.75 -26.38
C HIS A 306 1.73 4.72 -25.56
N VAL A 307 1.32 5.83 -26.17
CA VAL A 307 0.43 6.80 -25.55
C VAL A 307 -1.00 6.54 -26.01
N ARG A 308 -1.93 6.52 -25.07
CA ARG A 308 -3.38 6.46 -25.31
C ARG A 308 -4.03 7.57 -24.50
N GLY A 309 -4.72 8.48 -25.17
CA GLY A 309 -5.43 9.58 -24.52
C GLY A 309 -6.89 9.65 -24.94
N ASP A 310 -7.74 10.04 -24.00
CA ASP A 310 -9.07 10.56 -24.26
C ASP A 310 -9.23 11.93 -23.55
N SER A 311 -10.41 12.55 -23.64
CA SER A 311 -10.66 13.84 -23.00
C SER A 311 -10.55 13.83 -21.47
N LYS A 312 -10.55 12.65 -20.84
CA LYS A 312 -10.57 12.44 -19.40
C LYS A 312 -9.26 11.89 -18.84
N LYS A 313 -8.41 11.26 -19.66
CA LYS A 313 -7.15 10.67 -19.20
C LYS A 313 -6.10 10.57 -20.31
N THR A 314 -4.83 10.64 -19.92
CA THR A 314 -3.70 10.32 -20.78
C THR A 314 -2.91 9.19 -20.13
N GLU A 315 -2.80 8.05 -20.79
CA GLU A 315 -2.05 6.89 -20.31
C GLU A 315 -0.84 6.67 -21.23
N ILE A 316 0.33 6.45 -20.62
CA ILE A 316 1.53 6.01 -21.33
C ILE A 316 1.94 4.64 -20.81
N LEU A 317 2.08 3.69 -21.72
CA LEU A 317 2.74 2.42 -21.47
C LEU A 317 4.19 2.56 -21.92
N ILE A 318 5.14 2.37 -21.01
CA ILE A 318 6.57 2.41 -21.31
C ILE A 318 7.16 1.01 -21.20
N GLU A 319 7.99 0.64 -22.17
CA GLU A 319 8.72 -0.61 -22.17
C GLU A 319 10.22 -0.30 -22.05
N PRO A 320 10.88 -0.70 -20.96
CA PRO A 320 12.33 -0.57 -20.84
C PRO A 320 13.07 -1.33 -21.95
N ARG A 321 14.34 -0.98 -22.21
CA ARG A 321 15.16 -1.61 -23.27
C ARG A 321 15.32 -3.13 -23.12
N TYR A 322 15.11 -3.66 -21.92
CA TYR A 322 15.18 -5.07 -21.60
C TYR A 322 14.16 -5.40 -20.50
N PRO A 323 13.65 -6.66 -20.46
CA PRO A 323 12.78 -7.09 -19.37
C PRO A 323 13.53 -7.02 -18.04
N LEU A 324 12.85 -6.61 -16.97
CA LEU A 324 13.46 -6.54 -15.65
C LEU A 324 13.11 -7.80 -14.87
N PHE A 325 14.10 -8.66 -14.62
CA PHE A 325 14.00 -9.73 -13.63
C PHE A 325 14.41 -9.22 -12.26
N GLY A 326 14.08 -9.96 -11.19
CA GLY A 326 14.39 -9.53 -9.82
C GLY A 326 15.84 -9.13 -9.60
N GLY A 327 16.03 -7.98 -8.97
CA GLY A 327 17.32 -7.35 -8.73
C GLY A 327 17.87 -6.54 -9.90
N TRP A 328 17.33 -6.66 -11.12
CA TRP A 328 17.74 -5.83 -12.25
C TRP A 328 17.25 -4.40 -12.07
N LYS A 329 18.00 -3.45 -12.62
CA LYS A 329 17.81 -2.01 -12.42
C LYS A 329 17.75 -1.31 -13.75
N THR A 330 16.91 -0.31 -13.89
CA THR A 330 16.90 0.60 -15.04
C THR A 330 16.74 2.03 -14.56
N ALA A 331 17.35 2.96 -15.28
CA ALA A 331 17.12 4.38 -15.06
C ALA A 331 16.58 5.01 -16.35
N PHE A 332 15.54 5.83 -16.22
CA PHE A 332 14.96 6.54 -17.36
C PHE A 332 14.31 7.84 -16.92
N THR A 333 13.97 8.66 -17.90
CA THR A 333 13.27 9.93 -17.72
C THR A 333 12.02 9.94 -18.58
N ILE A 334 10.90 10.34 -18.00
CA ILE A 334 9.72 10.78 -18.75
C ILE A 334 9.55 12.28 -18.56
N GLY A 335 9.07 12.96 -19.59
CA GLY A 335 8.63 14.34 -19.45
C GLY A 335 7.44 14.63 -20.34
N TYR A 336 6.64 15.61 -19.93
CA TYR A 336 5.39 15.95 -20.57
C TYR A 336 4.99 17.39 -20.23
N GLY A 337 4.33 18.05 -21.18
CA GLY A 337 3.74 19.38 -21.03
C GLY A 337 2.28 19.30 -20.62
N LEU A 338 1.83 20.31 -19.89
CA LEU A 338 0.47 20.46 -19.40
C LEU A 338 0.01 21.92 -19.56
N PRO A 339 -1.26 22.15 -19.92
CA PRO A 339 -1.80 23.49 -20.02
C PRO A 339 -1.88 24.17 -18.64
N LEU A 340 -1.31 25.37 -18.52
CA LEU A 340 -1.16 26.11 -17.25
C LEU A 340 -2.48 26.29 -16.49
N GLN A 341 -3.54 26.63 -17.22
CA GLN A 341 -4.88 26.95 -16.69
C GLN A 341 -5.55 25.82 -15.89
N ASP A 342 -5.09 24.57 -16.01
CA ASP A 342 -5.65 23.44 -15.27
C ASP A 342 -5.02 23.28 -13.88
N PHE A 343 -3.85 23.87 -13.65
CA PHE A 343 -3.03 23.62 -12.47
C PHE A 343 -2.69 24.89 -11.70
N VAL A 344 -2.69 26.05 -12.34
CA VAL A 344 -2.42 27.35 -11.71
C VAL A 344 -3.69 28.17 -11.68
N PHE A 345 -4.07 28.58 -10.47
CA PHE A 345 -5.28 29.34 -10.18
C PHE A 345 -4.90 30.71 -9.61
N GLU A 346 -5.75 31.71 -9.84
CA GLU A 346 -5.55 33.05 -9.31
C GLU A 346 -6.73 33.44 -8.41
N SER A 347 -6.42 33.98 -7.23
CA SER A 347 -7.41 34.53 -6.31
C SER A 347 -6.79 35.64 -5.49
N GLU A 348 -7.47 36.79 -5.39
CA GLU A 348 -7.03 37.95 -4.59
C GLU A 348 -5.60 38.42 -4.90
N GLY A 349 -5.19 38.38 -6.17
CA GLY A 349 -3.84 38.76 -6.60
C GLY A 349 -2.73 37.76 -6.21
N LYS A 350 -3.09 36.58 -5.70
CA LYS A 350 -2.18 35.46 -5.42
C LYS A 350 -2.40 34.33 -6.41
N ARG A 351 -1.32 33.63 -6.76
CA ARG A 351 -1.35 32.42 -7.59
C ARG A 351 -1.18 31.18 -6.73
N PHE A 352 -1.94 30.13 -7.08
CA PHE A 352 -1.97 28.86 -6.37
C PHE A 352 -1.72 27.73 -7.36
N LEU A 353 -0.74 26.89 -7.08
CA LEU A 353 -0.50 25.65 -7.82
C LEU A 353 -1.23 24.51 -7.13
N ASN A 354 -2.09 23.80 -7.85
CA ASN A 354 -2.66 22.54 -7.41
C ASN A 354 -2.09 21.40 -8.26
N PHE A 355 -1.20 20.60 -7.67
CA PHE A 355 -0.55 19.50 -8.37
C PHE A 355 -0.37 18.30 -7.44
N SER A 356 -0.45 17.08 -7.98
CA SER A 356 -0.20 15.86 -7.19
C SER A 356 1.28 15.72 -6.90
N PHE A 357 1.69 15.40 -5.66
CA PHE A 357 3.11 15.23 -5.33
C PHE A 357 3.68 13.88 -5.80
N GLY A 358 2.88 12.81 -5.75
CA GLY A 358 3.32 11.45 -6.10
C GLY A 358 3.44 11.17 -7.61
N SER A 359 4.15 10.10 -7.94
CA SER A 359 4.32 9.61 -9.31
C SER A 359 2.98 9.26 -9.99
N PRO A 360 2.82 9.53 -11.29
CA PRO A 360 1.68 9.03 -12.07
C PRO A 360 1.77 7.53 -12.39
N MET A 361 2.88 6.85 -12.07
CA MET A 361 3.08 5.42 -12.32
C MET A 361 2.13 4.57 -11.48
N HIS A 362 1.44 3.64 -12.15
CA HIS A 362 0.54 2.71 -11.51
C HIS A 362 1.33 1.64 -10.74
N ASP A 363 0.88 1.35 -9.50
CA ASP A 363 1.46 0.34 -8.61
C ASP A 363 2.99 0.45 -8.44
N LEU A 364 3.57 1.65 -8.54
CA LEU A 364 4.98 1.88 -8.26
C LEU A 364 5.18 2.13 -6.75
N VAL A 365 6.09 1.37 -6.12
CA VAL A 365 6.57 1.67 -4.78
C VAL A 365 7.72 2.67 -4.90
N THR A 366 7.70 3.76 -4.14
CA THR A 366 8.76 4.78 -4.17
C THR A 366 9.41 4.88 -2.80
N ASP A 367 10.71 4.58 -2.73
CA ASP A 367 11.48 4.62 -1.49
C ASP A 367 11.91 6.04 -1.13
N SER A 368 12.30 6.83 -2.13
CA SER A 368 12.68 8.24 -1.98
C SER A 368 12.13 9.06 -3.14
N ILE A 369 11.47 10.18 -2.81
CA ILE A 369 10.97 11.14 -3.78
C ILE A 369 11.51 12.53 -3.45
N THR A 370 12.13 13.18 -4.44
CA THR A 370 12.52 14.58 -4.37
C THR A 370 11.65 15.37 -5.33
N LEU A 371 10.87 16.31 -4.81
CA LEU A 371 10.05 17.22 -5.60
C LEU A 371 10.73 18.57 -5.70
N LYS A 372 10.99 19.03 -6.93
CA LYS A 372 11.49 20.36 -7.24
C LYS A 372 10.42 21.12 -8.00
N VAL A 373 10.04 22.30 -7.49
CA VAL A 373 9.09 23.20 -8.14
C VAL A 373 9.83 24.46 -8.54
N TRP A 374 9.93 24.69 -9.84
CA TRP A 374 10.56 25.87 -10.42
C TRP A 374 9.50 26.91 -10.73
N LEU A 375 9.60 28.04 -10.03
CA LEU A 375 8.76 29.22 -10.26
C LEU A 375 9.57 30.19 -11.12
N ILE A 376 9.16 30.39 -12.37
CA ILE A 376 9.82 31.33 -13.28
C ILE A 376 9.24 32.72 -13.06
N ASP A 377 10.11 33.73 -12.95
CA ASP A 377 9.70 35.13 -12.90
C ASP A 377 8.92 35.50 -14.17
N ALA A 378 7.80 36.20 -13.97
CA ALA A 378 6.87 36.58 -15.03
C ALA A 378 7.42 37.70 -15.92
#